data_AF-A0A4U9THH3-F1
#
_entry.id   AF-A0A4U9THH3-F1
#
_cell.length_a   1.000
_cell.length_b   1.000
_cell.length_c   1.000
_cell.angle_alpha   90.00
_cell.angle_beta   90.00
_cell.angle_gamma   90.00
#
_symmetry.space_group_name_H-M   'P 1'
#
loop_
_entity.id
_entity.type
_entity.pdbx_description
1 polymer ?
#
loop_
_entity_poly.entity_id
_entity_poly.type
_entity_poly.pdbx_seq_one_letter_code
_entity_poly.pdbx_strand_id
1 'polypeptide(L)'
;MDNLTVAICMGLYYWFARLRLGYTLSGMLVQPIAIAVFVGFLLGDMKTAMIIGAGMQLVYLGVTSTPGGNVPSDPALAACIALPIAVKAGMDPNLAIALAIPFGVIGVFVDQLRRTVNAVWVHMADKHAEEANISGIMRCAFLYPALLGLVIRFPVVFAANYFGQGVVEKFLALMPHWLTHSFEIMGGILPALGFAITIMVIGKKSLLPYFIAGFFAVLYLKVDIMAMAIFGTCAAFLVKTWPKVREPDHEQRHHATRTGGKSTANQRADQAGHHQGLVYLLAGSRSFQLL
;
A
#
# COMPACT_ATOMS: atom_id res chain seq x y z
N MET A 1 29.05 -7.89 -12.36
CA MET A 1 29.07 -6.48 -11.92
C MET A 1 29.44 -6.41 -10.46
N ASP A 2 30.27 -5.44 -10.09
CA ASP A 2 30.74 -5.28 -8.72
C ASP A 2 29.58 -5.04 -7.75
N ASN A 3 29.67 -5.64 -6.56
CA ASN A 3 28.68 -5.49 -5.49
C ASN A 3 28.47 -4.02 -5.10
N LEU A 4 29.53 -3.22 -5.22
CA LEU A 4 29.50 -1.78 -5.01
C LEU A 4 28.53 -1.08 -5.97
N THR A 5 28.63 -1.35 -7.27
CA THR A 5 27.77 -0.72 -8.29
C THR A 5 26.31 -1.06 -8.06
N VAL A 6 26.02 -2.32 -7.75
CA VAL A 6 24.65 -2.76 -7.45
C VAL A 6 24.12 -2.08 -6.20
N ALA A 7 24.91 -2.00 -5.13
CA ALA A 7 24.49 -1.35 -3.88
C ALA A 7 24.18 0.15 -4.06
N ILE A 8 25.00 0.87 -4.82
CA ILE A 8 24.78 2.30 -5.11
C ILE A 8 23.53 2.49 -5.97
N CYS A 9 23.41 1.73 -7.07
CA CYS A 9 22.25 1.84 -7.97
C CYS A 9 20.93 1.54 -7.24
N MET A 10 20.91 0.51 -6.39
CA MET A 10 19.69 0.16 -5.64
C MET A 10 19.36 1.17 -4.53
N GLY A 11 20.37 1.73 -3.86
CA GLY A 11 20.16 2.79 -2.88
C GLY A 11 19.60 4.07 -3.51
N LEU A 12 20.13 4.46 -4.67
CA LEU A 12 19.64 5.61 -5.45
C LEU A 12 18.24 5.35 -6.02
N TYR A 13 17.98 4.14 -6.54
CA TYR A 13 16.66 3.75 -7.02
C TYR A 13 15.61 3.83 -5.90
N TYR A 14 15.89 3.27 -4.73
CA TYR A 14 14.96 3.28 -3.60
C TYR A 14 14.67 4.70 -3.12
N TRP A 15 15.69 5.56 -3.06
CA TRP A 15 15.48 6.99 -2.78
C TRP A 15 14.59 7.64 -3.84
N PHE A 16 14.91 7.44 -5.13
CA PHE A 16 14.18 8.03 -6.24
C PHE A 16 12.71 7.58 -6.31
N ALA A 17 12.45 6.28 -6.18
CA ALA A 17 11.10 5.71 -6.19
C ALA A 17 10.22 6.30 -5.08
N ARG A 18 10.83 6.68 -3.93
CA ARG A 18 10.15 7.25 -2.76
C ARG A 18 10.14 8.79 -2.73
N LEU A 19 10.67 9.49 -3.75
CA LEU A 19 10.56 10.96 -3.87
C LEU A 19 9.13 11.44 -4.19
N ARG A 20 8.18 10.53 -4.42
CA ARG A 20 6.77 10.84 -4.73
C ARG A 20 6.62 11.88 -5.85
N LEU A 21 7.44 11.76 -6.90
CA LEU A 21 7.32 12.54 -8.13
C LEU A 21 6.04 12.14 -8.88
N GLY A 22 4.91 12.74 -8.48
CA GLY A 22 3.58 12.37 -8.95
C GLY A 22 3.05 11.11 -8.25
N TYR A 23 1.75 11.13 -7.93
CA TYR A 23 1.08 10.03 -7.22
C TYR A 23 1.13 8.71 -8.00
N THR A 24 0.87 8.76 -9.32
CA THR A 24 0.79 7.57 -10.17
C THR A 24 2.17 6.96 -10.45
N LEU A 25 3.15 7.80 -10.82
CA LEU A 25 4.48 7.34 -11.19
C LEU A 25 5.24 6.76 -9.99
N SER A 26 5.17 7.43 -8.84
CA SER A 26 5.79 6.91 -7.61
C SER A 26 5.13 5.62 -7.13
N GLY A 27 3.81 5.49 -7.28
CA GLY A 27 3.08 4.26 -6.96
C GLY A 27 3.56 3.06 -7.78
N MET A 28 3.92 3.28 -9.06
CA MET A 28 4.44 2.25 -9.95
C MET A 28 5.88 1.86 -9.61
N LEU A 29 6.76 2.83 -9.35
CA LEU A 29 8.19 2.59 -9.08
C LEU A 29 8.44 1.87 -7.74
N VAL A 30 7.50 1.97 -6.80
CA VAL A 30 7.58 1.29 -5.50
C VAL A 30 7.21 -0.20 -5.60
N GLN A 31 6.61 -0.63 -6.71
CA GLN A 31 6.17 -2.01 -6.87
C GLN A 31 7.36 -2.96 -7.10
N PRO A 32 7.36 -4.16 -6.47
CA PRO A 32 8.39 -5.17 -6.68
C PRO A 32 8.65 -5.51 -8.14
N ILE A 33 7.62 -5.48 -9.00
CA ILE A 33 7.79 -5.79 -10.42
C ILE A 33 8.57 -4.71 -11.19
N ALA A 34 8.41 -3.43 -10.84
CA ALA A 34 9.19 -2.35 -11.45
C ALA A 34 10.66 -2.42 -11.03
N ILE A 35 10.90 -2.78 -9.77
CA ILE A 35 12.23 -3.02 -9.22
C ILE A 35 12.88 -4.24 -9.89
N ALA A 36 12.10 -5.29 -10.17
CA ALA A 36 12.56 -6.49 -10.86
C ALA A 36 13.09 -6.23 -12.26
N VAL A 37 12.39 -5.40 -13.04
CA VAL A 37 12.87 -4.98 -14.36
C VAL A 37 14.21 -4.25 -14.23
N PHE A 38 14.33 -3.34 -13.27
CA PHE A 38 15.57 -2.60 -13.06
C PHE A 38 16.73 -3.50 -12.62
N VAL A 39 16.49 -4.43 -11.69
CA VAL A 39 17.48 -5.41 -11.22
C VAL A 39 17.87 -6.38 -12.32
N GLY A 40 16.91 -6.86 -13.12
CA GLY A 40 17.16 -7.75 -14.25
C GLY A 40 18.02 -7.09 -15.32
N PHE A 41 17.78 -5.81 -15.62
CA PHE A 41 18.65 -5.03 -16.50
C PHE A 41 20.06 -4.84 -15.90
N LEU A 42 20.13 -4.56 -14.60
CA LEU A 42 21.40 -4.32 -13.91
C LEU A 42 22.25 -5.59 -13.77
N LEU A 43 21.65 -6.76 -13.58
CA LEU A 43 22.38 -8.02 -13.37
C LEU A 43 22.53 -8.87 -14.63
N GLY A 44 21.79 -8.55 -15.70
CA GLY A 44 21.80 -9.30 -16.96
C GLY A 44 20.92 -10.54 -16.96
N ASP A 45 20.28 -10.89 -15.83
CA ASP A 45 19.31 -12.00 -15.73
C ASP A 45 17.89 -11.47 -15.49
N MET A 46 17.23 -11.11 -16.59
CA MET A 46 15.85 -10.63 -16.56
C MET A 46 14.87 -11.74 -16.17
N LYS A 47 15.12 -12.99 -16.57
CA LYS A 47 14.16 -14.08 -16.36
C LYS A 47 14.02 -14.39 -14.88
N THR A 48 15.15 -14.60 -14.19
CA THR A 48 15.15 -14.89 -12.76
C THR A 48 14.63 -13.70 -11.96
N ALA A 49 15.06 -12.48 -12.30
CA ALA A 49 14.59 -11.26 -11.65
C ALA A 49 13.06 -11.10 -11.76
N MET A 50 12.48 -11.32 -12.93
CA MET A 50 11.03 -11.21 -13.15
C MET A 50 10.22 -12.31 -12.45
N ILE A 51 10.73 -13.54 -12.37
CA ILE A 51 10.05 -14.62 -11.65
C ILE A 51 9.97 -14.27 -10.14
N ILE A 52 11.09 -13.87 -9.55
CA ILE A 52 11.14 -13.48 -8.13
C ILE A 52 10.28 -12.23 -7.90
N GLY A 53 10.41 -11.22 -8.77
CA GLY A 53 9.66 -9.97 -8.70
C GLY A 53 8.15 -10.17 -8.80
N ALA A 54 7.69 -11.03 -9.71
CA ALA A 54 6.27 -11.37 -9.83
C ALA A 54 5.75 -12.10 -8.59
N GLY A 55 6.52 -13.02 -8.03
CA GLY A 55 6.17 -13.68 -6.77
C GLY A 55 6.07 -12.68 -5.61
N MET A 56 7.04 -11.78 -5.46
CA MET A 56 6.98 -10.72 -4.46
C MET A 56 5.79 -9.77 -4.69
N GLN A 57 5.48 -9.45 -5.95
CA GLN A 57 4.32 -8.63 -6.29
C GLN A 57 3.03 -9.23 -5.73
N LEU A 58 2.83 -10.55 -5.89
CA LEU A 58 1.63 -11.23 -5.39
C LEU A 58 1.49 -11.14 -3.87
N VAL A 59 2.59 -11.24 -3.13
CA VAL A 59 2.60 -11.08 -1.66
C VAL A 59 2.19 -9.66 -1.27
N TYR A 60 2.65 -8.66 -2.03
CA TYR A 60 2.44 -7.26 -1.72
C TYR A 60 1.18 -6.64 -2.35
N LEU A 61 0.40 -7.39 -3.14
CA LEU A 61 -0.86 -6.90 -3.75
C LEU A 61 -1.85 -6.34 -2.73
N GLY A 62 -1.92 -6.96 -1.55
CA GLY A 62 -2.79 -6.51 -0.45
C GLY A 62 -2.28 -5.28 0.29
N VAL A 63 -1.00 -4.95 0.14
CA VAL A 63 -0.30 -3.93 0.93
C VAL A 63 -0.44 -2.54 0.27
N THR A 64 -1.64 -2.26 -0.23
CA THR A 64 -1.96 -1.01 -0.91
C THR A 64 -2.56 -0.04 0.09
N SER A 65 -1.81 0.99 0.46
CA SER A 65 -2.24 2.19 1.20
C SER A 65 -3.43 1.95 2.14
N THR A 66 -3.16 1.22 3.22
CA THR A 66 -4.11 0.93 4.29
C THR A 66 -4.79 2.22 4.80
N PRO A 67 -6.06 2.16 5.23
CA PRO A 67 -6.77 3.32 5.77
C PRO A 67 -5.93 4.01 6.86
N GLY A 68 -5.73 5.33 6.76
CA GLY A 68 -4.90 6.11 7.69
C GLY A 68 -3.41 6.18 7.36
N GLY A 69 -2.99 5.71 6.18
CA GLY A 69 -1.64 5.95 5.65
C GLY A 69 -0.51 5.18 6.34
N ASN A 70 -0.84 4.17 7.16
CA ASN A 70 0.13 3.29 7.80
C ASN A 70 0.24 1.97 7.02
N VAL A 71 1.39 1.70 6.43
CA VAL A 71 1.61 0.53 5.58
C VAL A 71 2.30 -0.56 6.40
N PRO A 72 1.73 -1.78 6.53
CA PRO A 72 2.25 -2.81 7.44
C PRO A 72 3.58 -3.44 6.99
N SER A 73 3.96 -3.24 5.73
CA SER A 73 5.26 -3.65 5.19
C SER A 73 5.67 -2.70 4.06
N ASP A 74 6.97 -2.42 3.91
CA ASP A 74 7.48 -1.64 2.77
C ASP A 74 7.90 -2.57 1.62
N PRO A 75 7.10 -2.68 0.54
CA PRO A 75 7.42 -3.56 -0.58
C PRO A 75 8.65 -3.09 -1.37
N ALA A 76 8.90 -1.78 -1.44
CA ALA A 76 10.02 -1.25 -2.22
C ALA A 76 11.35 -1.57 -1.55
N LEU A 77 11.44 -1.43 -0.23
CA LEU A 77 12.68 -1.75 0.49
C LEU A 77 12.95 -3.25 0.47
N ALA A 78 11.92 -4.08 0.67
CA ALA A 78 12.01 -5.53 0.55
C ALA A 78 12.58 -5.95 -0.82
N ALA A 79 11.99 -5.43 -1.91
CA ALA A 79 12.41 -5.74 -3.26
C ALA A 79 13.81 -5.18 -3.60
N CYS A 80 14.15 -3.97 -3.14
CA CYS A 80 15.45 -3.37 -3.45
C CYS A 80 16.64 -4.09 -2.79
N ILE A 81 16.39 -4.86 -1.72
CA ILE A 81 17.41 -5.64 -1.01
C ILE A 81 17.36 -7.11 -1.45
N ALA A 82 16.18 -7.74 -1.40
CA ALA A 82 16.06 -9.17 -1.61
C ALA A 82 16.30 -9.60 -3.06
N LEU A 83 15.80 -8.87 -4.07
CA LEU A 83 15.98 -9.25 -5.47
C LEU A 83 17.45 -9.34 -5.90
N PRO A 84 18.28 -8.28 -5.76
CA PRO A 84 19.64 -8.34 -6.25
C PRO A 84 20.48 -9.42 -5.55
N ILE A 85 20.21 -9.68 -4.27
CA ILE A 85 20.87 -10.75 -3.51
C ILE A 85 20.39 -12.13 -4.02
N ALA A 86 19.08 -12.31 -4.19
CA ALA A 86 18.50 -13.57 -4.66
C ALA A 86 18.93 -13.96 -6.07
N VAL A 87 18.98 -12.99 -7.00
CA VAL A 87 19.42 -13.22 -8.38
C VAL A 87 20.91 -13.57 -8.42
N LYS A 88 21.75 -12.91 -7.62
CA LYS A 88 23.20 -13.21 -7.57
C LYS A 88 23.51 -14.55 -6.92
N ALA A 89 22.81 -14.89 -5.85
CA ALA A 89 23.01 -16.15 -5.14
C ALA A 89 22.29 -17.33 -5.80
N GLY A 90 21.52 -17.10 -6.88
CA GLY A 90 20.78 -18.16 -7.59
C GLY A 90 19.74 -18.84 -6.70
N MET A 91 19.09 -18.10 -5.81
CA MET A 91 18.13 -18.66 -4.86
C MET A 91 16.85 -19.13 -5.56
N ASP A 92 16.21 -20.14 -4.97
CA ASP A 92 14.84 -20.49 -5.33
C ASP A 92 13.90 -19.28 -5.12
N PRO A 93 12.96 -19.01 -6.04
CA PRO A 93 12.05 -17.88 -5.91
C PRO A 93 11.22 -17.88 -4.63
N ASN A 94 10.73 -19.03 -4.15
CA ASN A 94 9.91 -19.09 -2.94
C ASN A 94 10.73 -18.74 -1.70
N LEU A 95 11.96 -19.24 -1.64
CA LEU A 95 12.91 -18.88 -0.59
C LEU A 95 13.23 -17.38 -0.61
N ALA A 96 13.49 -16.82 -1.79
CA ALA A 96 13.78 -15.39 -1.94
C ALA A 96 12.62 -14.51 -1.46
N ILE A 97 11.38 -14.87 -1.80
CA ILE A 97 10.16 -14.16 -1.38
C ILE A 97 10.02 -14.22 0.15
N ALA A 98 10.24 -15.38 0.75
CA ALA A 98 10.10 -15.55 2.19
C ALA A 98 11.19 -14.78 2.96
N LEU A 99 12.42 -14.74 2.45
CA LEU A 99 13.51 -13.90 2.98
C LEU A 99 13.27 -12.40 2.79
N ALA A 100 12.45 -11.99 1.82
CA ALA A 100 12.13 -10.59 1.57
C ALA A 100 11.22 -9.98 2.65
N ILE A 101 10.38 -10.79 3.31
CA ILE A 101 9.40 -10.28 4.28
C ILE A 101 10.03 -9.56 5.47
N PRO A 102 11.05 -10.13 6.16
CA PRO A 102 11.73 -9.42 7.24
C PRO A 102 12.29 -8.06 6.83
N PHE A 103 12.85 -7.95 5.61
CA PHE A 103 13.33 -6.66 5.09
C PHE A 103 12.18 -5.67 4.88
N GLY A 104 11.01 -6.13 4.43
CA GLY A 104 9.82 -5.28 4.31
C GLY A 104 9.36 -4.68 5.64
N VAL A 105 9.46 -5.45 6.74
CA VAL A 105 9.14 -4.98 8.10
C VAL A 105 10.17 -3.94 8.57
N ILE A 106 11.46 -4.17 8.31
CA ILE A 106 12.53 -3.18 8.60
C ILE A 106 12.23 -1.85 7.88
N GLY A 107 11.73 -1.91 6.64
CA GLY A 107 11.38 -0.72 5.88
C GLY A 107 10.27 0.11 6.52
N VAL A 108 9.33 -0.51 7.24
CA VAL A 108 8.32 0.23 8.01
C VAL A 108 8.97 1.00 9.15
N PHE A 109 9.90 0.40 9.88
CA PHE A 109 10.62 1.11 10.94
C PHE A 109 11.42 2.29 10.40
N VAL A 110 12.08 2.13 9.25
CA VAL A 110 12.80 3.21 8.57
C VAL A 110 11.83 4.32 8.11
N ASP A 111 10.64 3.95 7.60
CA ASP A 111 9.62 4.94 7.23
C ASP A 111 9.09 5.69 8.46
N GLN A 112 8.88 5.01 9.59
CA GLN A 112 8.45 5.66 10.82
C GLN A 112 9.50 6.62 11.38
N LEU A 113 10.77 6.22 11.40
CA LEU A 113 11.87 7.12 11.78
C LEU A 113 11.88 8.35 10.87
N ARG A 114 11.74 8.16 9.55
CA ARG A 114 11.60 9.27 8.60
C ARG A 114 10.41 10.15 8.97
N ARG A 115 9.23 9.61 9.26
CA ARG A 115 8.05 10.42 9.61
C ARG A 115 8.27 11.24 10.87
N THR A 116 8.87 10.65 11.90
CA THR A 116 9.21 11.35 13.14
C THR A 116 10.17 12.52 12.90
N VAL A 117 11.25 12.30 12.15
CA VAL A 117 12.21 13.38 11.83
C VAL A 117 11.57 14.46 10.96
N ASN A 118 10.65 14.10 10.07
CA ASN A 118 10.01 15.08 9.20
C ASN A 118 9.02 16.01 9.90
N ALA A 119 8.57 15.68 11.12
CA ALA A 119 7.74 16.58 11.92
C ALA A 119 8.44 17.92 12.23
N VAL A 120 9.78 17.92 12.33
CA VAL A 120 10.58 19.14 12.54
C VAL A 120 10.38 20.13 11.39
N TRP A 121 10.32 19.65 10.15
CA TRP A 121 10.12 20.50 8.97
C TRP A 121 8.70 21.03 8.85
N VAL A 122 7.72 20.31 9.40
CA VAL A 122 6.33 20.77 9.46
C VAL A 122 6.24 21.98 10.39
N HIS A 123 6.81 21.91 11.59
CA HIS A 123 6.84 23.05 12.51
C HIS A 123 7.61 24.26 11.94
N MET A 124 8.66 24.01 11.15
CA MET A 124 9.38 25.09 10.46
C MET A 124 8.57 25.68 9.30
N ALA A 125 7.75 24.87 8.62
CA ALA A 125 6.84 25.35 7.59
C ALA A 125 5.73 26.22 8.18
N ASP A 126 5.21 25.87 9.36
CA ASP A 126 4.22 26.68 10.07
C ASP A 126 4.76 28.10 10.36
N LYS A 127 6.01 28.21 10.81
CA LYS A 127 6.68 29.51 11.01
C LYS A 127 6.84 30.31 9.72
N HIS A 128 7.20 29.65 8.62
CA HIS A 128 7.29 30.32 7.31
C HIS A 128 5.93 30.70 6.72
N ALA A 129 4.84 30.05 7.17
CA ALA A 129 3.48 30.41 6.80
C ALA A 129 3.02 31.70 7.47
N GLU A 130 3.43 31.95 8.73
CA GLU A 130 3.18 33.24 9.41
C GLU A 130 3.85 34.41 8.68
N GLU A 131 5.02 34.17 8.09
CA GLU A 131 5.78 35.14 7.30
C GLU A 131 5.33 35.24 5.82
N ALA A 132 4.27 34.51 5.43
CA ALA A 132 3.77 34.38 4.05
C ALA A 132 4.86 33.99 3.01
N ASN A 133 5.91 33.30 3.45
CA ASN A 133 7.05 32.94 2.60
C ASN A 133 6.81 31.61 1.88
N ILE A 134 6.18 31.68 0.70
CA ILE A 134 5.87 30.53 -0.15
C ILE A 134 7.12 29.73 -0.55
N SER A 135 8.26 30.41 -0.77
CA SER A 135 9.52 29.76 -1.12
C SER A 135 10.09 28.94 0.03
N GLY A 136 9.96 29.43 1.27
CA GLY A 136 10.35 28.71 2.48
C GLY A 136 9.51 27.45 2.70
N ILE A 137 8.19 27.56 2.51
CA ILE A 137 7.25 26.44 2.63
C ILE A 137 7.57 25.36 1.58
N MET A 138 7.80 25.72 0.31
CA MET A 138 8.13 24.74 -0.73
C MET A 138 9.43 23.99 -0.45
N ARG A 139 10.45 24.66 0.12
CA ARG A 139 11.71 24.00 0.53
C ARG A 139 11.48 23.03 1.69
N CYS A 140 10.63 23.38 2.65
CA CYS A 140 10.25 22.52 3.75
C CYS A 140 9.39 21.32 3.32
N ALA A 141 8.57 21.50 2.29
CA ALA A 141 7.71 20.45 1.77
C ALA A 141 8.48 19.44 0.88
N PHE A 142 9.43 19.92 0.08
CA PHE A 142 10.06 19.09 -0.96
C PHE A 142 11.56 18.88 -0.74
N LEU A 143 12.33 19.96 -0.56
CA LEU A 143 13.79 19.90 -0.56
C LEU A 143 14.37 19.25 0.71
N TYR A 144 13.98 19.71 1.89
CA TYR A 144 14.50 19.14 3.15
C TYR A 144 14.08 17.69 3.36
N PRO A 145 12.80 17.31 3.12
CA PRO A 145 12.38 15.92 3.23
C PRO A 145 13.04 15.00 2.20
N ALA A 146 13.32 15.48 0.98
CA ALA A 146 14.00 14.71 -0.05
C ALA A 146 15.46 14.42 0.33
N LEU A 147 16.19 15.43 0.81
CA LEU A 147 17.59 15.29 1.24
C LEU A 147 17.72 14.38 2.46
N LEU A 148 16.86 14.55 3.47
CA LEU A 148 16.82 13.65 4.63
C LEU A 148 16.40 12.23 4.25
N GLY A 149 15.48 12.11 3.28
CA GLY A 149 15.11 10.84 2.69
C GLY A 149 16.30 10.12 2.10
N LEU A 150 17.23 10.84 1.46
CA LEU A 150 18.47 10.26 0.94
C LEU A 150 19.34 9.73 2.09
N VAL A 151 19.59 10.55 3.10
CA VAL A 151 20.46 10.21 4.23
C VAL A 151 19.94 9.02 5.05
N ILE A 152 18.61 8.90 5.21
CA ILE A 152 18.02 7.80 5.99
C ILE A 152 17.91 6.51 5.15
N ARG A 153 17.51 6.61 3.88
CA ARG A 153 17.15 5.45 3.07
C ARG A 153 18.34 4.84 2.32
N PHE A 154 19.25 5.69 1.82
CA PHE A 154 20.40 5.23 1.03
C PHE A 154 21.33 4.30 1.84
N PRO A 155 21.75 4.63 3.08
CA PRO A 155 22.68 3.78 3.81
C PRO A 155 22.11 2.40 4.15
N VAL A 156 20.80 2.31 4.42
CA VAL A 156 20.14 1.05 4.75
C VAL A 156 20.19 0.09 3.57
N VAL A 157 19.79 0.54 2.37
CA VAL A 157 19.79 -0.29 1.16
C VAL A 157 21.23 -0.56 0.68
N PHE A 158 22.11 0.43 0.78
CA PHE A 158 23.52 0.28 0.43
C PHE A 158 24.21 -0.77 1.30
N ALA A 159 24.10 -0.64 2.63
CA ALA A 159 24.72 -1.59 3.56
C ALA A 159 24.15 -3.00 3.38
N ALA A 160 22.83 -3.11 3.22
CA ALA A 160 22.18 -4.40 3.00
C ALA A 160 22.63 -5.06 1.68
N ASN A 161 22.77 -4.33 0.57
CA ASN A 161 23.24 -4.92 -0.68
C ASN A 161 24.76 -5.17 -0.73
N TYR A 162 25.55 -4.34 -0.06
CA TYR A 162 27.01 -4.47 -0.06
C TYR A 162 27.49 -5.59 0.87
N PHE A 163 26.98 -5.63 2.12
CA PHE A 163 27.36 -6.64 3.11
C PHE A 163 26.41 -7.85 3.10
N GLY A 164 25.16 -7.67 2.68
CA GLY A 164 24.15 -8.72 2.79
C GLY A 164 24.41 -9.90 1.87
N GLN A 165 25.06 -9.73 0.71
CA GLN A 165 25.35 -10.90 -0.15
C GLN A 165 26.21 -11.94 0.59
N GLY A 166 27.34 -11.53 1.17
CA GLY A 166 28.23 -12.46 1.88
C GLY A 166 27.62 -13.02 3.17
N VAL A 167 26.76 -12.25 3.85
CA VAL A 167 26.03 -12.72 5.03
C VAL A 167 24.97 -13.74 4.65
N VAL A 168 24.20 -13.46 3.59
CA VAL A 168 23.11 -14.32 3.14
C VAL A 168 23.68 -15.60 2.51
N GLU A 169 24.74 -15.55 1.71
CA GLU A 169 25.39 -16.75 1.17
C GLU A 169 25.90 -17.68 2.29
N LYS A 170 26.55 -17.12 3.33
CA LYS A 170 26.99 -17.91 4.49
C LYS A 170 25.81 -18.45 5.29
N PHE A 171 24.76 -17.67 5.45
CA PHE A 171 23.54 -18.11 6.12
C PHE A 171 22.87 -19.25 5.36
N LEU A 172 22.74 -19.14 4.04
CA LEU A 172 22.21 -20.18 3.16
C LEU A 172 23.06 -21.46 3.23
N ALA A 173 24.38 -21.34 3.22
CA ALA A 173 25.29 -22.49 3.30
C ALA A 173 25.20 -23.24 4.64
N LEU A 174 24.81 -22.55 5.71
CA LEU A 174 24.60 -23.13 7.04
C LEU A 174 23.18 -23.67 7.25
N MET A 175 22.25 -23.41 6.32
CA MET A 175 20.86 -23.84 6.50
C MET A 175 20.69 -25.33 6.24
N PRO A 176 20.10 -26.06 7.20
CA PRO A 176 19.74 -27.46 6.99
C PRO A 176 18.54 -27.56 6.05
N HIS A 177 18.45 -28.69 5.33
CA HIS A 177 17.42 -28.91 4.30
C HIS A 177 15.97 -28.76 4.80
N TRP A 178 15.70 -29.13 6.06
CA TRP A 178 14.36 -28.96 6.64
C TRP A 178 13.94 -27.49 6.75
N LEU A 179 14.91 -26.59 6.96
CA LEU A 179 14.65 -25.16 7.11
C LEU A 179 14.41 -24.53 5.74
N THR A 180 15.24 -24.82 4.74
CA THR A 180 15.04 -24.32 3.37
C THR A 180 13.69 -24.77 2.82
N HIS A 181 13.32 -26.04 3.03
CA HIS A 181 12.01 -26.55 2.63
C HIS A 181 10.84 -25.83 3.32
N SER A 182 11.00 -25.46 4.60
CA SER A 182 9.99 -24.69 5.32
C SER A 182 9.80 -23.29 4.72
N PHE A 183 10.89 -22.61 4.37
CA PHE A 183 10.83 -21.31 3.69
C PHE A 183 10.21 -21.39 2.29
N GLU A 184 10.45 -22.47 1.54
CA GLU A 184 9.80 -22.71 0.24
C GLU A 184 8.28 -22.86 0.39
N ILE A 185 7.82 -23.69 1.34
CA ILE A 185 6.38 -23.85 1.62
C ILE A 185 5.77 -22.52 2.04
N MET A 186 6.43 -21.79 2.95
CA MET A 186 5.97 -20.47 3.38
C MET A 186 5.88 -19.52 2.18
N GLY A 187 6.93 -19.45 1.35
CA GLY A 187 6.99 -18.67 0.11
C GLY A 187 5.78 -18.90 -0.80
N GLY A 188 5.39 -20.16 -0.98
CA GLY A 188 4.24 -20.54 -1.81
C GLY A 188 2.88 -20.14 -1.23
N ILE A 189 2.75 -19.99 0.09
CA ILE A 189 1.49 -19.60 0.76
C ILE A 189 1.33 -18.07 0.79
N LEU A 190 2.43 -17.30 0.77
CA LEU A 190 2.40 -15.83 0.89
C LEU A 190 1.52 -15.10 -0.16
N PRO A 191 1.42 -15.52 -1.43
CA PRO A 191 0.46 -14.96 -2.37
C PRO A 191 -0.99 -15.00 -1.87
N ALA A 192 -1.39 -16.10 -1.21
CA ALA A 192 -2.74 -16.23 -0.65
C ALA A 192 -3.01 -15.19 0.44
N LEU A 193 -2.00 -14.86 1.26
CA LEU A 193 -2.07 -13.79 2.25
C LEU A 193 -2.30 -12.42 1.59
N GLY A 194 -1.59 -12.14 0.49
CA GLY A 194 -1.77 -10.92 -0.30
C GLY A 194 -3.21 -10.76 -0.78
N PHE A 195 -3.79 -11.80 -1.37
CA PHE A 195 -5.20 -11.81 -1.79
C PHE A 195 -6.17 -11.65 -0.61
N ALA A 196 -5.91 -12.30 0.52
CA ALA A 196 -6.74 -12.17 1.72
C ALA A 196 -6.77 -10.73 2.25
N ILE A 197 -5.62 -10.05 2.28
CA ILE A 197 -5.54 -8.63 2.67
C ILE A 197 -6.28 -7.76 1.65
N THR A 198 -6.13 -8.00 0.35
CA THR A 198 -6.89 -7.26 -0.67
C THR A 198 -8.40 -7.40 -0.43
N ILE A 199 -8.91 -8.61 -0.25
CA ILE A 199 -10.33 -8.87 0.03
C ILE A 199 -10.75 -8.20 1.34
N MET A 200 -9.90 -8.16 2.36
CA MET A 200 -10.20 -7.46 3.61
C MET A 200 -10.34 -5.94 3.41
N VAL A 201 -9.54 -5.33 2.52
CA VAL A 201 -9.53 -3.89 2.28
C VAL A 201 -10.66 -3.43 1.34
N ILE A 202 -10.89 -4.15 0.23
CA ILE A 202 -11.90 -3.75 -0.78
C ILE A 202 -13.18 -4.58 -0.75
N GLY A 203 -13.17 -5.73 -0.07
CA GLY A 203 -14.27 -6.68 -0.06
C GLY A 203 -15.44 -6.18 0.76
N LYS A 204 -16.54 -5.90 0.07
CA LYS A 204 -17.85 -5.71 0.70
C LYS A 204 -18.57 -7.05 0.75
N LYS A 205 -19.34 -7.30 1.81
CA LYS A 205 -20.15 -8.54 1.94
C LYS A 205 -21.07 -8.79 0.73
N SER A 206 -21.57 -7.73 0.11
CA SER A 206 -22.39 -7.79 -1.09
C SER A 206 -21.63 -8.17 -2.38
N LEU A 207 -20.31 -8.02 -2.41
CA LEU A 207 -19.48 -8.30 -3.58
C LEU A 207 -18.76 -9.66 -3.51
N LEU A 208 -18.75 -10.31 -2.35
CA LEU A 208 -18.17 -11.64 -2.16
C LEU A 208 -18.73 -12.71 -3.11
N PRO A 209 -20.04 -12.74 -3.46
CA PRO A 209 -20.56 -13.70 -4.43
C PRO A 209 -19.88 -13.60 -5.80
N TYR A 210 -19.59 -12.38 -6.27
CA TYR A 210 -18.89 -12.17 -7.55
C TYR A 210 -17.44 -12.68 -7.50
N PHE A 211 -16.77 -12.52 -6.36
CA PHE A 211 -15.42 -13.05 -6.15
C PHE A 211 -15.41 -14.58 -6.20
N ILE A 212 -16.34 -15.23 -5.50
CA ILE A 212 -16.45 -16.71 -5.48
C ILE A 212 -16.79 -17.26 -6.87
N ALA A 213 -17.69 -16.59 -7.61
CA ALA A 213 -18.01 -16.95 -8.97
C ALA A 213 -16.78 -16.86 -9.90
N GLY A 214 -16.00 -15.78 -9.79
CA GLY A 214 -14.75 -15.62 -10.55
C GLY A 214 -13.70 -16.68 -10.21
N PHE A 215 -13.57 -17.04 -8.93
CA PHE A 215 -12.66 -18.10 -8.47
C PHE A 215 -12.99 -19.45 -9.11
N PHE A 216 -14.26 -19.86 -9.06
CA PHE A 216 -14.69 -21.12 -9.68
C PHE A 216 -14.64 -21.08 -11.20
N ALA A 217 -14.82 -19.92 -11.81
CA ALA A 217 -14.63 -19.76 -13.25
C ALA A 217 -13.18 -20.03 -13.67
N VAL A 218 -12.20 -19.46 -12.97
CA VAL A 218 -10.79 -19.74 -13.25
C VAL A 218 -10.46 -21.23 -12.99
N LEU A 219 -10.96 -21.80 -11.89
CA LEU A 219 -10.63 -23.17 -11.48
C LEU A 219 -11.21 -24.25 -12.42
N TYR A 220 -12.50 -24.14 -12.76
CA TYR A 220 -13.21 -25.18 -13.53
C TYR A 220 -13.25 -24.91 -15.02
N LEU A 221 -13.48 -23.66 -15.44
CA LEU A 221 -13.54 -23.31 -16.85
C LEU A 221 -12.13 -23.06 -17.44
N LYS A 222 -11.08 -23.06 -16.60
CA LYS A 222 -9.67 -22.81 -16.98
C LYS A 222 -9.51 -21.53 -17.83
N VAL A 223 -10.35 -20.53 -17.56
CA VAL A 223 -10.30 -19.24 -18.24
C VAL A 223 -9.08 -18.48 -17.73
N ASP A 224 -8.35 -17.85 -18.65
CA ASP A 224 -7.20 -17.02 -18.33
C ASP A 224 -7.57 -15.87 -17.39
N ILE A 225 -6.67 -15.52 -16.46
CA ILE A 225 -6.88 -14.46 -15.45
C ILE A 225 -7.16 -13.12 -16.14
N MET A 226 -6.48 -12.83 -17.26
CA MET A 226 -6.70 -11.61 -18.04
C MET A 226 -8.09 -11.57 -18.66
N ALA A 227 -8.56 -12.69 -19.20
CA ALA A 227 -9.91 -12.79 -19.76
C ALA A 227 -10.98 -12.59 -18.67
N MET A 228 -10.79 -13.20 -17.49
CA MET A 228 -11.69 -12.98 -16.35
C MET A 228 -11.69 -11.53 -15.85
N ALA A 229 -10.56 -10.83 -15.90
CA ALA A 229 -10.49 -9.41 -15.56
C ALA A 229 -11.33 -8.54 -16.51
N ILE A 230 -11.31 -8.85 -17.81
CA ILE A 230 -12.14 -8.16 -18.82
C ILE A 230 -13.63 -8.43 -18.55
N PHE A 231 -14.03 -9.69 -18.38
CA PHE A 231 -15.42 -10.04 -18.06
C PHE A 231 -15.91 -9.46 -16.74
N GLY A 232 -15.05 -9.46 -15.71
CA GLY A 232 -15.34 -8.83 -14.43
C GLY A 232 -15.56 -7.32 -14.55
N THR A 233 -14.78 -6.65 -15.40
CA THR A 233 -14.95 -5.22 -15.69
C THR A 233 -16.28 -4.95 -16.40
N CYS A 234 -16.63 -5.74 -17.42
CA CYS A 234 -17.93 -5.64 -18.09
C CYS A 234 -19.11 -5.86 -17.11
N ALA A 235 -19.03 -6.88 -16.25
CA ALA A 235 -20.04 -7.15 -15.23
C ALA A 235 -20.17 -5.99 -14.22
N ALA A 236 -19.05 -5.40 -13.80
CA ALA A 236 -19.05 -4.25 -12.89
C ALA A 236 -19.72 -3.02 -13.52
N PHE A 237 -19.47 -2.74 -14.80
CA PHE A 237 -20.16 -1.66 -15.52
C PHE A 237 -21.67 -1.90 -15.62
N LEU A 238 -22.10 -3.12 -15.95
CA LEU A 238 -23.52 -3.48 -16.06
C LEU A 238 -24.26 -3.28 -14.73
N VAL A 239 -23.69 -3.78 -13.63
CA VAL A 239 -24.27 -3.63 -12.29
C VAL A 239 -24.34 -2.17 -11.86
N LYS A 240 -23.35 -1.34 -12.23
CA LYS A 240 -23.37 0.10 -11.95
C LYS A 240 -24.44 0.84 -12.75
N THR A 241 -24.67 0.45 -14.00
CA THR A 241 -25.66 1.08 -14.89
C THR A 241 -27.10 0.67 -14.60
N TRP A 242 -27.34 -0.39 -13.84
CA TRP A 242 -28.68 -0.77 -13.43
C TRP A 242 -29.27 0.26 -12.46
N PRO A 243 -30.45 0.85 -12.75
CA PRO A 243 -31.09 1.80 -11.85
C PRO A 243 -31.40 1.09 -10.54
N LYS A 244 -30.74 1.49 -9.45
CA LYS A 244 -31.13 1.08 -8.10
C LYS A 244 -32.56 1.57 -7.87
N VAL A 245 -33.48 0.64 -7.70
CA VAL A 245 -34.80 0.93 -7.12
C VAL A 245 -34.53 1.59 -5.76
N ARG A 246 -34.94 2.86 -5.60
CA ARG A 246 -34.84 3.60 -4.33
C ARG A 246 -35.50 2.78 -3.25
N GLU A 247 -34.72 2.23 -2.32
CA GLU A 247 -35.26 1.78 -1.04
C GLU A 247 -35.74 3.02 -0.29
N PRO A 248 -37.00 3.06 0.20
CA PRO A 248 -37.52 4.22 0.90
C PRO A 248 -36.74 4.43 2.21
N ASP A 249 -36.29 5.67 2.42
CA ASP A 249 -35.47 6.07 3.57
C ASP A 249 -36.06 5.56 4.90
N HIS A 250 -35.22 4.89 5.70
CA HIS A 250 -35.55 4.37 7.03
C HIS A 250 -36.04 5.45 8.02
N GLU A 251 -35.94 6.73 7.65
CA GLU A 251 -36.42 7.87 8.43
C GLU A 251 -37.96 7.96 8.48
N GLN A 252 -38.67 7.45 7.46
CA GLN A 252 -40.14 7.49 7.44
C GLN A 252 -40.80 6.43 8.35
N ARG A 253 -40.10 5.32 8.66
CA ARG A 253 -40.63 4.28 9.55
C ARG A 253 -40.73 4.74 11.01
N HIS A 254 -39.85 5.64 11.46
CA HIS A 254 -39.90 6.18 12.83
C HIS A 254 -40.89 7.34 12.98
N HIS A 255 -41.24 8.04 11.90
CA HIS A 255 -42.27 9.08 11.96
C HIS A 255 -43.69 8.51 11.97
N ALA A 256 -43.96 7.42 11.23
CA ALA A 256 -45.28 6.78 11.21
C ALA A 256 -45.66 6.09 12.53
N THR A 257 -44.68 5.62 13.32
CA THR A 257 -44.93 5.04 14.65
C THR A 257 -45.02 6.09 15.76
N ARG A 258 -44.51 7.33 15.55
CA ARG A 258 -44.56 8.41 16.55
C ARG A 258 -45.83 9.28 16.47
N THR A 259 -46.52 9.32 15.34
CA THR A 259 -47.74 10.14 15.16
C THR A 259 -49.01 9.51 15.72
N GLY A 260 -49.03 8.20 15.99
CA GLY A 260 -50.20 7.51 16.57
C GLY A 260 -50.39 7.68 18.09
N GLY A 261 -49.44 8.29 18.81
CA GLY A 261 -49.44 8.33 20.29
C GLY A 261 -49.28 9.69 20.94
N LYS A 262 -49.23 10.79 20.16
CA LYS A 262 -48.95 12.15 20.69
C LYS A 262 -49.98 13.21 20.27
N SER A 263 -51.21 12.81 19.96
CA SER A 263 -52.28 13.75 19.58
C SER A 263 -52.92 14.50 20.77
N THR A 264 -52.71 14.05 22.02
CA THR A 264 -53.43 14.62 23.18
C THR A 264 -52.56 15.40 24.18
N ALA A 265 -51.24 15.48 24.00
CA ALA A 265 -50.36 16.08 25.01
C ALA A 265 -49.56 17.32 24.56
N ASN A 266 -49.42 17.58 23.26
CA ASN A 266 -48.49 18.62 22.77
C ASN A 266 -49.15 19.89 22.20
N GLN A 267 -50.46 20.07 22.42
CA GLN A 267 -51.20 21.27 22.01
C GLN A 267 -51.12 22.42 23.03
N ARG A 268 -50.33 22.28 24.11
CA ARG A 268 -50.21 23.27 25.19
C ARG A 268 -48.80 23.84 25.41
N ALA A 269 -47.81 23.55 24.56
CA ALA A 269 -46.43 23.98 24.79
C ALA A 269 -45.75 24.72 23.63
N ASP A 270 -46.45 24.97 22.52
CA ASP A 270 -45.89 25.56 21.30
C ASP A 270 -46.22 27.06 21.16
N GLN A 271 -46.01 27.83 22.24
CA GLN A 271 -46.15 29.30 22.25
C GLN A 271 -44.92 30.05 22.76
N ALA A 272 -43.78 29.38 22.98
CA ALA A 272 -42.56 30.07 23.39
C ALA A 272 -41.32 29.37 22.82
N GLY A 273 -40.56 30.06 21.96
CA GLY A 273 -39.19 29.65 21.62
C GLY A 273 -38.81 29.64 20.14
N HIS A 274 -39.32 30.57 19.32
CA HIS A 274 -38.61 30.95 18.10
C HIS A 274 -37.26 31.60 18.46
N HIS A 275 -36.22 31.29 17.67
CA HIS A 275 -34.83 31.77 17.71
C HIS A 275 -33.79 30.83 18.36
N GLN A 276 -33.19 29.92 17.57
CA GLN A 276 -31.74 29.57 17.65
C GLN A 276 -31.24 28.55 16.59
N GLY A 277 -31.85 28.46 15.40
CA GLY A 277 -31.55 27.42 14.40
C GLY A 277 -30.63 27.81 13.23
N LEU A 278 -29.63 28.69 13.39
CA LEU A 278 -28.85 29.21 12.23
C LEU A 278 -27.32 29.23 12.35
N VAL A 279 -26.72 28.61 13.37
CA VAL A 279 -25.25 28.63 13.56
C VAL A 279 -24.54 27.30 13.24
N TYR A 280 -25.25 26.19 13.07
CA TYR A 280 -24.62 24.87 12.89
C TYR A 280 -24.30 24.47 11.44
N LEU A 281 -24.71 25.24 10.42
CA LEU A 281 -24.62 24.80 9.02
C LEU A 281 -23.29 25.12 8.31
N LEU A 282 -22.35 25.83 8.95
CA LEU A 282 -21.11 26.29 8.28
C LEU A 282 -19.80 25.70 8.85
N ALA A 283 -19.86 24.83 9.86
CA ALA A 283 -18.66 24.26 10.50
C ALA A 283 -18.22 22.88 9.96
N GLY A 284 -18.97 22.25 9.05
CA GLY A 284 -18.74 20.85 8.62
C GLY A 284 -17.85 20.63 7.40
N SER A 285 -17.37 21.67 6.71
CA SER A 285 -16.85 21.53 5.34
C SER A 285 -15.31 21.62 5.18
N ARG A 286 -14.50 21.67 6.25
CA ARG A 286 -13.04 21.91 6.11
C ARG A 286 -12.09 20.90 6.77
N SER A 287 -12.57 19.78 7.30
CA SER A 287 -11.72 18.88 8.09
C SER A 287 -11.37 17.53 7.43
N PHE A 288 -11.38 17.41 6.09
CA PHE A 288 -11.17 16.11 5.44
C PHE A 288 -10.18 16.11 4.25
N GLN A 289 -9.14 16.95 4.28
CA GLN A 289 -8.13 16.96 3.22
C GLN A 289 -6.65 16.88 3.62
N LEU A 290 -6.32 16.65 4.90
CA LEU A 290 -4.93 16.45 5.29
C LEU A 290 -4.84 15.35 6.35
N LEU A 291 -4.53 14.14 5.90
CA LEU A 291 -3.77 13.05 6.56
C LEU A 291 -3.49 11.96 5.52
#